data_AF-A0AB34KZV5-F1
#
_entry.id   AF-A0AB34KZV5-F1
#
_cell.length_a   1.000
_cell.length_b   1.000
_cell.length_c   1.000
_cell.angle_alpha   90.00
_cell.angle_beta   90.00
_cell.angle_gamma   90.00
#
_symmetry.space_group_name_H-M   'P 1'
#
loop_
_entity.id
_entity.type
_entity.pdbx_description
1 polymer ?
#
loop_
_entity_poly.entity_id
_entity_poly.type
_entity_poly.pdbx_seq_one_letter_code
_entity_poly.pdbx_strand_id
1 'polypeptide(L)'
;MSAFQDQRASLTILPPELLLQIIPNIPHDPQNIESLKLTNRQFYSLLTAHETTLAPAIRKTSYKTSPRLFPSLPLNSYTSLTTLHNRLATLTALHDNWLHLTSHGPELNWLRDRWESIHKAGTLLLYRLRDCCESFDHGDSDAAHAAKIDLLHLLPATSLACLVFKCYSAIKILRVHGPEPVHATFAKEDVGVRCEVELALEEMLLEHGPEFFVALLGAGRQGNGKGSWAVNALQDELANMEFRQLHSAAPTLISTLRRSFAQKTNGHFANTATKMWEVLSSSVFDEVDEDKMVKIVTGDTLVGGMRRMGY
;
A
#
# COMPACT_ATOMS: atom_id res chain seq x y z
N MET A 1 -38.63 -49.48 16.80
CA MET A 1 -37.30 -49.02 17.24
C MET A 1 -36.89 -47.88 16.32
N SER A 2 -36.56 -46.75 16.93
CA SER A 2 -36.53 -45.39 16.35
C SER A 2 -35.56 -45.24 15.18
N ALA A 3 -36.08 -44.74 14.05
CA ALA A 3 -35.31 -44.13 12.99
C ALA A 3 -35.05 -42.67 13.36
N PHE A 4 -33.93 -42.38 14.02
CA PHE A 4 -33.38 -41.03 14.07
C PHE A 4 -32.66 -40.79 12.74
N GLN A 5 -33.43 -40.40 11.74
CA GLN A 5 -32.90 -39.88 10.49
C GLN A 5 -32.45 -38.45 10.79
N ASP A 6 -31.13 -38.23 10.81
CA ASP A 6 -30.51 -36.91 10.93
C ASP A 6 -31.08 -35.96 9.87
N GLN A 7 -32.10 -35.18 10.23
CA GLN A 7 -32.54 -34.03 9.46
C GLN A 7 -31.46 -32.95 9.60
N ARG A 8 -30.41 -33.04 8.78
CA ARG A 8 -29.53 -31.90 8.54
C ARG A 8 -30.38 -30.82 7.87
N ALA A 9 -30.85 -29.86 8.67
CA ALA A 9 -31.49 -28.66 8.17
C ALA A 9 -30.55 -28.00 7.16
N SER A 10 -30.95 -27.98 5.89
CA SER A 10 -30.17 -27.33 4.83
C SER A 10 -30.35 -25.83 4.95
N LEU A 11 -29.24 -25.07 4.86
CA LEU A 11 -29.26 -23.60 4.81
C LEU A 11 -30.16 -23.07 3.70
N THR A 12 -30.39 -23.84 2.63
CA THR A 12 -31.27 -23.49 1.52
C THR A 12 -32.76 -23.48 1.88
N ILE A 13 -33.14 -24.02 3.05
CA ILE A 13 -34.53 -24.05 3.54
C ILE A 13 -34.82 -22.81 4.40
N LEU A 14 -33.79 -22.06 4.81
CA LEU A 14 -33.96 -20.87 5.63
C LEU A 14 -34.61 -19.73 4.83
N PRO A 15 -35.49 -18.94 5.48
CA PRO A 15 -35.98 -17.69 4.93
C PRO A 15 -34.82 -16.75 4.53
N PRO A 16 -34.97 -15.97 3.44
CA PRO A 16 -33.97 -14.99 3.00
C PRO A 16 -33.50 -14.04 4.10
N GLU A 17 -34.38 -13.66 5.03
CA GLU A 17 -34.09 -12.74 6.12
C GLU A 17 -33.08 -13.35 7.12
N LEU A 18 -33.20 -14.65 7.41
CA LEU A 18 -32.25 -15.35 8.26
C LEU A 18 -30.89 -15.51 7.56
N LEU A 19 -30.89 -15.77 6.25
CA LEU A 19 -29.66 -15.85 5.47
C LEU A 19 -28.92 -14.51 5.46
N LEU A 20 -29.64 -13.40 5.27
CA LEU A 20 -29.08 -12.04 5.34
C LEU A 20 -28.50 -11.69 6.72
N GLN A 21 -29.03 -12.29 7.80
CA GLN A 21 -28.46 -12.13 9.15
C GLN A 21 -27.23 -13.01 9.38
N ILE A 22 -27.19 -14.22 8.80
CA ILE A 22 -26.09 -15.16 8.98
C ILE A 22 -24.85 -14.73 8.19
N ILE A 23 -25.02 -14.36 6.91
CA ILE A 23 -23.93 -14.10 5.97
C ILE A 23 -22.89 -13.10 6.51
N PRO A 24 -23.27 -11.95 7.09
CA PRO A 24 -22.31 -10.97 7.63
C PRO A 24 -21.45 -11.48 8.79
N ASN A 25 -21.83 -12.57 9.44
CA ASN A 25 -21.11 -13.16 10.57
C ASN A 25 -20.11 -14.23 10.15
N ILE A 26 -20.09 -14.60 8.87
CA ILE A 26 -19.06 -15.49 8.31
C ILE A 26 -17.78 -14.65 8.14
N PRO A 27 -16.61 -15.12 8.62
CA PRO A 27 -15.34 -14.44 8.37
C PRO A 27 -15.16 -14.17 6.88
N HIS A 28 -14.92 -12.90 6.54
CA HIS A 28 -14.80 -12.52 5.15
C HIS A 28 -13.51 -13.06 4.52
N ASP A 29 -13.70 -13.86 3.48
CA ASP A 29 -12.71 -14.20 2.46
C ASP A 29 -13.39 -13.94 1.11
N PRO A 30 -12.76 -13.22 0.17
CA PRO A 30 -13.30 -13.02 -1.17
C PRO A 30 -13.78 -14.31 -1.84
N GLN A 31 -13.08 -15.42 -1.63
CA GLN A 31 -13.45 -16.73 -2.19
C GLN A 31 -14.74 -17.29 -1.58
N ASN A 32 -15.04 -16.97 -0.32
CA ASN A 32 -16.25 -17.44 0.35
C ASN A 32 -17.50 -16.86 -0.30
N ILE A 33 -17.51 -15.57 -0.64
CA ILE A 33 -18.66 -14.92 -1.29
C ILE A 33 -18.90 -15.51 -2.68
N GLU A 34 -17.84 -15.67 -3.48
CA GLU A 34 -17.95 -16.27 -4.80
C GLU A 34 -18.40 -17.74 -4.71
N SER A 35 -17.87 -18.50 -3.77
CA SER A 35 -18.31 -19.88 -3.53
C SER A 35 -19.78 -19.96 -3.14
N LEU A 36 -20.26 -19.05 -2.27
CA LEU A 36 -21.67 -18.98 -1.89
C LEU A 36 -22.57 -18.64 -3.09
N LYS A 37 -22.16 -17.70 -3.96
CA LYS A 37 -22.87 -17.39 -5.22
C LYS A 37 -22.98 -18.62 -6.13
N LEU A 38 -21.94 -19.44 -6.20
CA LEU A 38 -21.90 -20.65 -7.04
C LEU A 38 -22.68 -21.84 -6.45
N THR A 39 -22.96 -21.83 -5.15
CA THR A 39 -23.58 -22.98 -4.46
C THR A 39 -25.07 -23.14 -4.81
N ASN A 40 -25.83 -22.04 -4.93
CA ASN A 40 -27.27 -22.08 -5.23
C ASN A 40 -27.74 -20.77 -5.89
N ARG A 41 -28.71 -20.87 -6.82
CA ARG A 41 -29.39 -19.72 -7.43
C ARG A 41 -30.02 -18.76 -6.42
N GLN A 42 -30.56 -19.27 -5.31
CA GLN A 42 -31.13 -18.44 -4.24
C GLN A 42 -30.05 -17.57 -3.57
N PHE A 43 -28.88 -18.15 -3.30
CA PHE A 43 -27.74 -17.39 -2.75
C PHE A 43 -27.26 -16.36 -3.77
N TYR A 44 -27.15 -16.74 -5.04
CA TYR A 44 -26.80 -15.81 -6.10
C TYR A 44 -27.75 -14.60 -6.15
N SER A 45 -29.07 -14.83 -6.20
CA SER A 45 -30.05 -13.75 -6.28
C SER A 45 -30.01 -12.86 -5.04
N LEU A 46 -29.88 -13.47 -3.87
CA LEU A 46 -29.89 -12.76 -2.58
C LEU A 46 -28.61 -11.93 -2.40
N LEU A 47 -27.43 -12.51 -2.64
CA LEU A 47 -26.15 -11.81 -2.50
C LEU A 47 -26.03 -10.64 -3.49
N THR A 48 -26.54 -10.82 -4.72
CA THR A 48 -26.50 -9.77 -5.76
C THR A 48 -27.50 -8.66 -5.47
N ALA A 49 -28.74 -9.00 -5.08
CA ALA A 49 -29.78 -8.00 -4.81
C ALA A 49 -29.49 -7.16 -3.54
N HIS A 50 -28.80 -7.74 -2.56
CA HIS A 50 -28.58 -7.12 -1.25
C HIS A 50 -27.13 -6.66 -1.00
N GLU A 51 -26.29 -6.57 -2.04
CA GLU A 51 -24.88 -6.17 -1.91
C GLU A 51 -24.70 -4.86 -1.12
N THR A 52 -25.51 -3.84 -1.42
CA THR A 52 -25.44 -2.52 -0.77
C THR A 52 -25.72 -2.56 0.74
N THR A 53 -26.43 -3.58 1.21
CA THR A 53 -26.73 -3.80 2.63
C THR A 53 -25.75 -4.78 3.29
N LEU A 54 -25.34 -5.81 2.56
CA LEU A 54 -24.46 -6.87 3.04
C LEU A 54 -23.01 -6.40 3.15
N ALA A 55 -22.49 -5.63 2.19
CA ALA A 55 -21.11 -5.16 2.24
C ALA A 55 -20.82 -4.30 3.50
N PRO A 56 -21.64 -3.30 3.87
CA PRO A 56 -21.46 -2.58 5.13
C PRO A 56 -21.60 -3.46 6.38
N ALA A 57 -22.47 -4.47 6.35
CA ALA A 57 -22.66 -5.40 7.47
C ALA A 57 -21.43 -6.30 7.66
N ILE A 58 -20.93 -6.90 6.58
CA ILE A 58 -19.69 -7.70 6.57
C ILE A 58 -18.52 -6.86 7.06
N ARG A 59 -18.39 -5.62 6.58
CA ARG A 59 -17.36 -4.68 7.04
C ARG A 59 -17.40 -4.52 8.55
N LYS A 60 -18.58 -4.24 9.12
CA LYS A 60 -18.74 -3.99 10.55
C LYS A 60 -18.34 -5.19 11.40
N THR A 61 -18.60 -6.40 10.91
CA THR A 61 -18.29 -7.64 11.64
C THR A 61 -16.85 -8.08 11.48
N SER A 62 -16.32 -8.06 10.25
CA SER A 62 -14.99 -8.60 9.92
C SER A 62 -13.85 -7.59 10.04
N TYR A 63 -14.11 -6.28 9.87
CA TYR A 63 -13.07 -5.24 9.75
C TYR A 63 -13.38 -4.04 10.65
N LYS A 64 -13.29 -4.23 11.97
CA LYS A 64 -13.73 -3.21 12.95
C LYS A 64 -12.93 -1.90 12.89
N THR A 65 -11.59 -1.96 12.85
CA THR A 65 -10.73 -0.77 12.91
C THR A 65 -9.94 -0.52 11.62
N SER A 66 -9.65 -1.60 10.87
CA SER A 66 -8.89 -1.58 9.63
C SER A 66 -9.34 -0.57 8.57
N PRO A 67 -10.64 -0.29 8.36
CA PRO A 67 -11.09 0.72 7.38
C PRO A 67 -10.52 2.11 7.60
N ARG A 68 -10.21 2.49 8.85
CA ARG A 68 -9.65 3.81 9.18
C ARG A 68 -8.27 4.04 8.56
N LEU A 69 -7.56 2.96 8.25
CA LEU A 69 -6.24 2.98 7.61
C LEU A 69 -6.32 3.18 6.09
N PHE A 70 -7.51 3.11 5.49
CA PHE A 70 -7.75 3.25 4.05
C PHE A 70 -8.84 4.31 3.79
N PRO A 71 -8.57 5.59 4.08
CA PRO A 71 -9.60 6.64 4.06
C PRO A 71 -10.22 6.87 2.66
N SER A 72 -9.49 6.53 1.59
CA SER A 72 -9.94 6.73 0.21
C SER A 72 -10.69 5.53 -0.37
N LEU A 73 -10.78 4.39 0.32
CA LEU A 73 -11.37 3.17 -0.22
C LEU A 73 -12.89 3.13 0.06
N PRO A 74 -13.76 3.17 -0.97
CA PRO A 74 -15.21 3.14 -0.76
C PRO A 74 -15.68 1.73 -0.40
N LEU A 75 -15.97 1.45 0.87
CA LEU A 75 -16.33 0.09 1.35
C LEU A 75 -17.82 -0.25 1.24
N ASN A 76 -18.42 -0.01 0.08
CA ASN A 76 -19.85 -0.19 -0.18
C ASN A 76 -20.19 -1.36 -1.12
N SER A 77 -19.18 -2.14 -1.54
CA SER A 77 -19.31 -3.23 -2.50
C SER A 77 -18.48 -4.45 -2.10
N TYR A 78 -18.76 -5.63 -2.68
CA TYR A 78 -17.91 -6.80 -2.48
C TYR A 78 -16.53 -6.63 -3.09
N THR A 79 -16.42 -5.89 -4.20
CA THR A 79 -15.15 -5.56 -4.85
C THR A 79 -14.26 -4.74 -3.91
N SER A 80 -14.80 -3.69 -3.30
CA SER A 80 -14.03 -2.87 -2.35
C SER A 80 -13.65 -3.61 -1.07
N LEU A 81 -14.50 -4.52 -0.58
CA LEU A 81 -14.16 -5.42 0.53
C LEU A 81 -13.04 -6.39 0.16
N THR A 82 -13.05 -6.90 -1.07
CA THR A 82 -11.99 -7.77 -1.61
C THR A 82 -10.68 -6.99 -1.71
N THR A 83 -10.73 -5.75 -2.19
CA THR A 83 -9.58 -4.83 -2.19
C THR A 83 -9.05 -4.62 -0.77
N LEU A 84 -9.92 -4.31 0.20
CA LEU A 84 -9.51 -4.16 1.61
C LEU A 84 -8.86 -5.43 2.16
N HIS A 85 -9.47 -6.59 1.91
CA HIS A 85 -8.94 -7.89 2.33
C HIS A 85 -7.53 -8.12 1.79
N ASN A 86 -7.34 -7.93 0.47
CA ASN A 86 -6.05 -8.13 -0.19
C ASN A 86 -4.97 -7.17 0.31
N ARG A 87 -5.34 -5.90 0.59
CA ARG A 87 -4.42 -4.91 1.17
C ARG A 87 -3.99 -5.31 2.57
N LEU A 88 -4.93 -5.76 3.41
CA LEU A 88 -4.62 -6.26 4.76
C LEU A 88 -3.75 -7.52 4.72
N ALA A 89 -4.04 -8.46 3.81
CA ALA A 89 -3.21 -9.64 3.59
C ALA A 89 -1.79 -9.24 3.16
N THR A 90 -1.66 -8.24 2.28
CA THR A 90 -0.36 -7.72 1.83
C THR A 90 0.42 -7.07 2.98
N LEU A 91 -0.23 -6.22 3.79
CA LEU A 91 0.40 -5.60 4.96
C LEU A 91 0.85 -6.65 5.99
N THR A 92 0.04 -7.67 6.21
CA THR A 92 0.36 -8.79 7.13
C THR A 92 1.54 -9.58 6.59
N ALA A 93 1.53 -9.93 5.31
CA ALA A 93 2.64 -10.64 4.67
C ALA A 93 3.95 -9.83 4.73
N LEU A 94 3.90 -8.50 4.54
CA LEU A 94 5.08 -7.65 4.67
C LEU A 94 5.59 -7.58 6.11
N HIS A 95 4.69 -7.52 7.09
CA HIS A 95 5.01 -7.55 8.52
C HIS A 95 5.66 -8.88 8.92
N ASP A 96 5.06 -10.01 8.54
CA ASP A 96 5.59 -11.35 8.86
C ASP A 96 6.98 -11.56 8.22
N ASN A 97 7.25 -10.93 7.08
CA ASN A 97 8.54 -10.98 6.41
C ASN A 97 9.54 -9.92 6.91
N TRP A 98 9.14 -8.97 7.77
CA TRP A 98 9.97 -7.81 8.12
C TRP A 98 11.30 -8.19 8.77
N LEU A 99 11.25 -9.10 9.75
CA LEU A 99 12.45 -9.59 10.42
C LEU A 99 13.40 -10.25 9.42
N HIS A 100 12.88 -11.07 8.51
CA HIS A 100 13.68 -11.69 7.45
C HIS A 100 14.27 -10.64 6.50
N LEU A 101 13.48 -9.63 6.09
CA LEU A 101 13.95 -8.58 5.20
C LEU A 101 15.09 -7.77 5.82
N THR A 102 15.01 -7.48 7.13
CA THR A 102 15.96 -6.62 7.85
C THR A 102 17.11 -7.37 8.54
N SER A 103 17.09 -8.71 8.56
CA SER A 103 18.15 -9.54 9.14
C SER A 103 19.31 -9.83 8.19
N HIS A 104 19.14 -9.61 6.88
CA HIS A 104 20.13 -9.96 5.87
C HIS A 104 21.08 -8.79 5.60
N GLY A 105 22.29 -8.88 6.17
CA GLY A 105 23.40 -7.97 5.92
C GLY A 105 23.40 -6.71 6.81
N PRO A 106 24.58 -6.11 7.04
CA PRO A 106 24.70 -4.89 7.87
C PRO A 106 23.96 -3.70 7.26
N GLU A 107 23.69 -3.72 5.96
CA GLU A 107 23.05 -2.63 5.21
C GLU A 107 21.59 -2.38 5.61
N LEU A 108 20.91 -3.37 6.21
CA LEU A 108 19.50 -3.27 6.60
C LEU A 108 19.28 -3.30 8.11
N ASN A 109 20.34 -3.47 8.92
CA ASN A 109 20.22 -3.54 10.37
C ASN A 109 19.64 -2.26 10.99
N TRP A 110 19.85 -1.12 10.35
CA TRP A 110 19.30 0.16 10.81
C TRP A 110 17.77 0.24 10.66
N LEU A 111 17.12 -0.64 9.87
CA LEU A 111 15.67 -0.71 9.71
C LEU A 111 14.94 -1.46 10.84
N ARG A 112 15.64 -1.95 11.86
CA ARG A 112 15.00 -2.70 12.94
C ARG A 112 14.17 -1.81 13.87
N ASP A 113 13.37 -2.41 14.74
CA ASP A 113 12.59 -1.73 15.77
C ASP A 113 11.56 -0.72 15.20
N ARG A 114 11.60 0.54 15.67
CA ARG A 114 10.58 1.57 15.39
C ARG A 114 10.35 1.88 13.90
N TRP A 115 11.32 1.56 13.05
CA TRP A 115 11.25 1.84 11.61
C TRP A 115 10.22 0.98 10.88
N GLU A 116 9.82 -0.15 11.46
CA GLU A 116 8.75 -0.99 10.93
C GLU A 116 7.42 -0.25 10.83
N SER A 117 7.05 0.45 11.91
CA SER A 117 5.78 1.18 11.95
C SER A 117 5.77 2.36 10.99
N ILE A 118 6.92 3.02 10.79
CA ILE A 118 7.09 4.09 9.80
C ILE A 118 7.03 3.52 8.38
N HIS A 119 7.66 2.36 8.14
CA HIS A 119 7.55 1.65 6.86
C HIS A 119 6.11 1.26 6.54
N LYS A 120 5.36 0.78 7.53
CA LYS A 120 3.94 0.47 7.42
C LYS A 120 3.11 1.73 7.11
N ALA A 121 3.34 2.83 7.82
CA ALA A 121 2.67 4.11 7.57
C ALA A 121 2.93 4.63 6.15
N GLY A 122 4.17 4.57 5.67
CA GLY A 122 4.50 4.90 4.29
C GLY A 122 3.85 3.97 3.27
N THR A 123 3.71 2.68 3.57
CA THR A 123 2.98 1.72 2.72
C THR A 123 1.49 2.03 2.64
N LEU A 124 0.86 2.44 3.74
CA LEU A 124 -0.54 2.89 3.75
C LEU A 124 -0.73 4.20 2.96
N LEU A 125 0.23 5.12 3.01
CA LEU A 125 0.21 6.32 2.19
C LEU A 125 0.35 6.02 0.69
N LEU A 126 1.13 5.02 0.30
CA LEU A 126 1.17 4.55 -1.09
C LEU A 126 -0.18 4.01 -1.55
N TYR A 127 -0.91 3.29 -0.69
CA TYR A 127 -2.30 2.88 -0.99
C TYR A 127 -3.21 4.09 -1.21
N ARG A 128 -3.11 5.11 -0.35
CA ARG A 128 -3.88 6.34 -0.51
C ARG A 128 -3.57 7.07 -1.81
N LEU A 129 -2.30 7.10 -2.21
CA LEU A 129 -1.86 7.69 -3.47
C LEU A 129 -2.39 6.92 -4.69
N ARG A 130 -2.39 5.59 -4.62
CA ARG A 130 -2.96 4.72 -5.65
C ARG A 130 -4.47 4.93 -5.81
N ASP A 131 -5.19 5.15 -4.71
CA ASP A 131 -6.65 5.33 -4.72
C ASP A 131 -7.08 6.61 -5.45
N CYS A 132 -6.19 7.58 -5.68
CA CYS A 132 -6.48 8.75 -6.51
C CYS A 132 -6.87 8.38 -7.95
N CYS A 133 -6.40 7.23 -8.45
CA CYS A 133 -6.67 6.74 -9.81
C CYS A 133 -8.08 6.15 -9.98
N GLU A 134 -8.68 5.60 -8.92
CA GLU A 134 -9.97 4.87 -9.02
C GLU A 134 -11.18 5.81 -9.15
N SER A 135 -10.98 7.12 -8.95
CA SER A 135 -12.02 8.15 -9.02
C SER A 135 -12.44 8.54 -10.45
N PHE A 136 -11.67 8.15 -11.47
CA PHE A 136 -11.89 8.56 -12.85
C PHE A 136 -12.29 7.37 -13.73
N ASP A 137 -13.53 7.40 -14.21
CA ASP A 137 -14.01 6.44 -15.20
C ASP A 137 -13.26 6.68 -16.52
N HIS A 138 -12.59 5.64 -17.01
CA HIS A 138 -12.05 5.50 -18.37
C HIS A 138 -10.83 6.36 -18.73
N GLY A 139 -9.64 5.85 -18.43
CA GLY A 139 -8.46 5.98 -19.28
C GLY A 139 -7.69 7.31 -19.28
N ASP A 140 -8.12 8.31 -18.51
CA ASP A 140 -7.38 9.58 -18.40
C ASP A 140 -6.22 9.46 -17.38
N SER A 141 -5.10 8.95 -17.87
CA SER A 141 -3.85 8.82 -17.10
C SER A 141 -3.36 10.17 -16.57
N ASP A 142 -3.66 11.27 -17.26
CA ASP A 142 -3.19 12.61 -16.88
C ASP A 142 -4.01 13.13 -15.68
N ALA A 143 -5.32 12.90 -15.66
CA ALA A 143 -6.18 13.23 -14.52
C ALA A 143 -5.80 12.46 -13.26
N ALA A 144 -5.49 11.16 -13.40
CA ALA A 144 -5.02 10.33 -12.30
C ALA A 144 -3.66 10.82 -11.75
N HIS A 145 -2.73 11.18 -12.63
CA HIS A 145 -1.43 11.76 -12.26
C HIS A 145 -1.59 13.11 -11.54
N ALA A 146 -2.45 13.98 -12.05
CA ALA A 146 -2.75 15.27 -11.43
C ALA A 146 -3.34 15.11 -10.02
N ALA A 147 -4.27 14.17 -9.82
CA ALA A 147 -4.86 13.89 -8.50
C ALA A 147 -3.81 13.41 -7.48
N LYS A 148 -2.82 12.61 -7.91
CA LYS A 148 -1.68 12.23 -7.06
C LYS A 148 -0.82 13.44 -6.69
N ILE A 149 -0.52 14.31 -7.65
CA ILE A 149 0.22 15.56 -7.42
C ILE A 149 -0.50 16.43 -6.37
N ASP A 150 -1.81 16.62 -6.53
CA ASP A 150 -2.62 17.40 -5.60
C ASP A 150 -2.58 16.82 -4.18
N LEU A 151 -2.71 15.50 -4.06
CA LEU A 151 -2.58 14.83 -2.76
C LEU A 151 -1.21 15.09 -2.13
N LEU A 152 -0.12 14.98 -2.89
CA LEU A 152 1.24 15.24 -2.39
C LEU A 152 1.43 16.69 -1.91
N HIS A 153 0.77 17.67 -2.54
CA HIS A 153 0.81 19.06 -2.08
C HIS A 153 0.00 19.30 -0.79
N LEU A 154 -1.08 18.54 -0.60
CA LEU A 154 -1.96 18.64 0.56
C LEU A 154 -1.36 17.99 1.82
N LEU A 155 -0.59 16.90 1.67
CA LEU A 155 -0.06 16.15 2.81
C LEU A 155 0.88 17.01 3.70
N PRO A 156 0.84 16.80 5.04
CA PRO A 156 1.75 17.47 5.96
C PRO A 156 3.15 16.86 5.91
N ALA A 157 4.12 17.58 6.48
CA ALA A 157 5.52 17.14 6.52
C ALA A 157 5.71 15.74 7.12
N THR A 158 4.91 15.34 8.12
CA THR A 158 4.98 14.01 8.75
C THR A 158 4.61 12.89 7.80
N SER A 159 3.52 13.06 7.03
CA SER A 159 3.09 12.08 6.03
C SER A 159 4.07 12.02 4.86
N LEU A 160 4.51 13.19 4.38
CA LEU A 160 5.52 13.28 3.31
C LEU A 160 6.85 12.62 3.73
N ALA A 161 7.30 12.82 4.98
CA ALA A 161 8.49 12.14 5.50
C ALA A 161 8.32 10.61 5.52
N CYS A 162 7.15 10.09 5.88
CA CYS A 162 6.87 8.65 5.83
C CYS A 162 6.89 8.09 4.39
N LEU A 163 6.39 8.86 3.41
CA LEU A 163 6.48 8.50 1.98
C LEU A 163 7.94 8.49 1.49
N VAL A 164 8.71 9.56 1.77
CA VAL A 164 10.13 9.62 1.41
C VAL A 164 10.90 8.46 2.08
N PHE A 165 10.57 8.13 3.32
CA PHE A 165 11.16 7.00 4.02
C PHE A 165 10.79 5.66 3.39
N LYS A 166 9.55 5.50 2.92
CA LYS A 166 9.13 4.30 2.21
C LYS A 166 9.89 4.14 0.89
N CYS A 167 10.05 5.21 0.10
CA CYS A 167 10.90 5.21 -1.10
C CYS A 167 12.34 4.81 -0.76
N TYR A 168 12.94 5.47 0.23
CA TYR A 168 14.31 5.21 0.67
C TYR A 168 14.50 3.76 1.17
N SER A 169 13.64 3.29 2.07
CA SER A 169 13.72 1.93 2.61
C SER A 169 13.42 0.87 1.55
N ALA A 170 12.51 1.13 0.62
CA ALA A 170 12.23 0.22 -0.50
C ALA A 170 13.45 0.00 -1.39
N ILE A 171 14.16 1.07 -1.77
CA ILE A 171 15.44 0.97 -2.50
C ILE A 171 16.43 0.09 -1.73
N LYS A 172 16.65 0.37 -0.44
CA LYS A 172 17.64 -0.36 0.36
C LYS A 172 17.29 -1.85 0.46
N ILE A 173 16.02 -2.16 0.72
CA ILE A 173 15.55 -3.54 0.79
C ILE A 173 15.72 -4.23 -0.57
N LEU A 174 15.32 -3.60 -1.67
CA LEU A 174 15.38 -4.20 -3.01
C LEU A 174 16.80 -4.30 -3.57
N ARG A 175 17.74 -3.49 -3.11
CA ARG A 175 19.17 -3.69 -3.41
C ARG A 175 19.67 -5.04 -2.90
N VAL A 176 19.10 -5.56 -1.81
CA VAL A 176 19.49 -6.85 -1.21
C VAL A 176 18.61 -8.00 -1.71
N HIS A 177 17.30 -7.78 -1.84
CA HIS A 177 16.32 -8.85 -2.10
C HIS A 177 15.63 -8.78 -3.46
N GLY A 178 15.82 -7.69 -4.21
CA GLY A 178 15.16 -7.43 -5.48
C GLY A 178 15.90 -8.03 -6.68
N PRO A 179 15.27 -8.05 -7.86
CA PRO A 179 15.86 -8.52 -9.10
C PRO A 179 16.75 -7.43 -9.74
N GLU A 180 17.46 -7.78 -10.81
CA GLU A 180 18.01 -6.76 -11.71
C GLU A 180 16.88 -5.98 -12.39
N PRO A 181 17.05 -4.66 -12.64
CA PRO A 181 18.26 -3.85 -12.43
C PRO A 181 18.43 -3.29 -11.00
N VAL A 182 17.52 -3.58 -10.07
CA VAL A 182 17.53 -2.95 -8.72
C VAL A 182 18.58 -3.57 -7.79
N HIS A 183 18.87 -4.85 -7.94
CA HIS A 183 19.82 -5.56 -7.10
C HIS A 183 21.20 -4.87 -7.05
N ALA A 184 21.90 -4.94 -5.91
CA ALA A 184 23.15 -4.21 -5.66
C ALA A 184 24.31 -4.62 -6.60
N THR A 185 24.22 -5.78 -7.26
CA THR A 185 25.22 -6.27 -8.22
C THR A 185 25.12 -5.59 -9.58
N PHE A 186 23.93 -5.14 -9.99
CA PHE A 186 23.70 -4.52 -11.29
C PHE A 186 24.43 -3.17 -11.38
N ALA A 187 25.21 -2.89 -12.43
CA ALA A 187 25.86 -1.58 -12.60
C ALA A 187 26.60 -1.08 -11.32
N LYS A 188 27.22 -1.99 -10.54
CA LYS A 188 27.81 -1.68 -9.22
C LYS A 188 28.86 -0.55 -9.29
N GLU A 189 29.56 -0.46 -10.40
CA GLU A 189 30.64 0.52 -10.64
C GLU A 189 30.15 1.79 -11.34
N ASP A 190 28.90 1.80 -11.82
CA ASP A 190 28.32 2.94 -12.51
C ASP A 190 27.30 3.64 -11.60
N VAL A 191 27.78 4.68 -10.92
CA VAL A 191 26.96 5.50 -10.03
C VAL A 191 25.85 6.23 -10.80
N GLY A 192 26.08 6.59 -12.06
CA GLY A 192 25.09 7.29 -12.89
C GLY A 192 23.89 6.41 -13.18
N VAL A 193 24.15 5.23 -13.75
CA VAL A 193 23.10 4.22 -14.03
C VAL A 193 22.40 3.81 -12.74
N ARG A 194 23.13 3.68 -11.63
CA ARG A 194 22.51 3.35 -10.35
C ARG A 194 21.52 4.42 -9.89
N CYS A 195 21.88 5.70 -10.01
CA CYS A 195 20.99 6.80 -9.65
C CYS A 195 19.73 6.82 -10.52
N GLU A 196 19.84 6.51 -11.82
CA GLU A 196 18.69 6.41 -12.73
C GLU A 196 17.75 5.27 -12.32
N VAL A 197 18.28 4.08 -12.02
CA VAL A 197 17.49 2.94 -11.53
C VAL A 197 16.75 3.28 -10.24
N GLU A 198 17.40 3.98 -9.31
CA GLU A 198 16.74 4.38 -8.06
C GLU A 198 15.65 5.41 -8.29
N LEU A 199 15.89 6.39 -9.15
CA LEU A 199 14.89 7.40 -9.48
C LEU A 199 13.68 6.78 -10.17
N ALA A 200 13.91 5.87 -11.14
CA ALA A 200 12.85 5.10 -11.79
C ALA A 200 12.04 4.30 -10.77
N LEU A 201 12.73 3.60 -9.87
CA LEU A 201 12.09 2.78 -8.85
C LEU A 201 11.21 3.61 -7.91
N GLU A 202 11.68 4.78 -7.47
CA GLU A 202 10.88 5.67 -6.62
C GLU A 202 9.64 6.18 -7.35
N GLU A 203 9.77 6.56 -8.62
CA GLU A 203 8.64 7.00 -9.44
C GLU A 203 7.61 5.90 -9.61
N MET A 204 8.04 4.70 -9.99
CA MET A 204 7.16 3.55 -10.18
C MET A 204 6.50 3.08 -8.88
N LEU A 205 7.19 3.23 -7.75
CA LEU A 205 6.61 2.94 -6.44
C LEU A 205 5.49 3.92 -6.07
N LEU A 206 5.65 5.21 -6.37
CA LEU A 206 4.60 6.22 -6.17
C LEU A 206 3.45 6.03 -7.18
N GLU A 207 3.76 5.56 -8.39
CA GLU A 207 2.77 5.36 -9.44
C GLU A 207 1.88 4.14 -9.17
N HIS A 208 2.48 2.98 -8.89
CA HIS A 208 1.77 1.71 -8.76
C HIS A 208 1.47 1.29 -7.33
N GLY A 209 2.13 1.88 -6.34
CA GLY A 209 1.90 1.60 -4.93
C GLY A 209 2.55 0.31 -4.41
N PRO A 210 2.06 -0.25 -3.29
CA PRO A 210 2.72 -1.36 -2.58
C PRO A 210 2.84 -2.66 -3.37
N GLU A 211 1.91 -2.93 -4.27
CA GLU A 211 1.90 -4.14 -5.10
C GLU A 211 3.15 -4.22 -5.99
N PHE A 212 3.62 -3.08 -6.49
CA PHE A 212 4.85 -3.01 -7.28
C PHE A 212 6.07 -3.42 -6.45
N PHE A 213 6.17 -2.93 -5.21
CA PHE A 213 7.24 -3.32 -4.29
C PHE A 213 7.20 -4.83 -3.96
N VAL A 214 6.02 -5.37 -3.67
CA VAL A 214 5.84 -6.80 -3.37
C VAL A 214 6.14 -7.67 -4.59
N ALA A 215 5.75 -7.23 -5.79
CA ALA A 215 6.05 -7.93 -7.04
C ALA A 215 7.56 -8.00 -7.30
N LEU A 216 8.30 -6.90 -7.10
CA LEU A 216 9.76 -6.90 -7.21
C LEU A 216 10.41 -7.81 -6.16
N LEU A 217 9.98 -7.77 -4.89
CA LEU A 217 10.46 -8.71 -3.87
C LEU A 217 10.22 -10.18 -4.27
N GLY A 218 9.07 -10.48 -4.85
CA GLY A 218 8.74 -11.81 -5.35
C GLY A 218 9.64 -12.25 -6.50
N ALA A 219 9.89 -11.35 -7.45
CA ALA A 219 10.79 -11.60 -8.60
C ALA A 219 12.22 -11.92 -8.14
N GLY A 220 12.76 -11.18 -7.18
CA GLY A 220 14.11 -11.41 -6.66
C GLY A 220 14.28 -12.71 -5.86
N ARG A 221 13.23 -13.15 -5.13
CA ARG A 221 13.29 -14.35 -4.29
C ARG A 221 13.04 -15.67 -5.04
N GLN A 222 12.16 -15.68 -6.03
CA GLN A 222 11.64 -16.95 -6.58
C GLN A 222 11.86 -17.14 -8.07
N GLY A 223 12.25 -16.13 -8.86
CA GLY A 223 12.33 -16.22 -10.33
C GLY A 223 11.01 -16.61 -11.03
N ASN A 224 9.95 -16.91 -10.27
CA ASN A 224 8.63 -17.27 -10.76
C ASN A 224 7.96 -15.99 -11.25
N GLY A 225 7.50 -16.00 -12.50
CA GLY A 225 7.00 -14.83 -13.25
C GLY A 225 5.83 -14.03 -12.66
N LYS A 226 5.43 -14.24 -11.40
CA LYS A 226 4.44 -13.40 -10.69
C LYS A 226 4.91 -11.94 -10.51
N GLY A 227 6.21 -11.68 -10.54
CA GLY A 227 6.78 -10.34 -10.44
C GLY A 227 7.25 -9.72 -11.76
N SER A 228 7.07 -10.40 -12.90
CA SER A 228 7.61 -9.96 -14.19
C SER A 228 7.02 -8.62 -14.66
N TRP A 229 5.74 -8.38 -14.38
CA TRP A 229 5.09 -7.12 -14.74
C TRP A 229 5.79 -5.91 -14.11
N ALA A 230 6.26 -6.02 -12.87
CA ALA A 230 6.92 -4.93 -12.16
C ALA A 230 8.35 -4.71 -12.67
N VAL A 231 9.04 -5.79 -13.03
CA VAL A 231 10.36 -5.71 -13.68
C VAL A 231 10.23 -5.03 -15.05
N ASN A 232 9.25 -5.46 -15.86
CA ASN A 232 9.00 -4.89 -17.17
C ASN A 232 8.63 -3.40 -17.06
N ALA A 233 7.71 -3.05 -16.15
CA ALA A 233 7.32 -1.66 -15.92
C ALA A 233 8.51 -0.78 -15.52
N LEU A 234 9.43 -1.29 -14.68
CA LEU A 234 10.64 -0.58 -14.31
C LEU A 234 11.61 -0.43 -15.49
N GLN A 235 11.77 -1.45 -16.32
CA GLN A 235 12.60 -1.39 -17.52
C GLN A 235 12.04 -0.42 -18.56
N ASP A 236 10.71 -0.42 -18.74
CA ASP A 236 10.01 0.53 -19.61
C ASP A 236 10.21 1.96 -19.09
N GLU A 237 10.12 2.20 -17.78
CA GLU A 237 10.41 3.50 -17.18
C GLU A 237 11.86 3.94 -17.46
N LEU A 238 12.83 3.05 -17.25
CA LEU A 238 14.24 3.33 -17.51
C LEU A 238 14.50 3.68 -18.97
N ALA A 239 13.91 2.93 -19.90
CA ALA A 239 14.06 3.18 -21.33
C ALA A 239 13.45 4.51 -21.76
N ASN A 240 12.43 5.00 -21.06
CA ASN A 240 11.68 6.21 -21.41
C ASN A 240 12.03 7.43 -20.52
N MET A 241 12.94 7.30 -19.57
CA MET A 241 13.24 8.36 -18.59
C MET A 241 13.75 9.64 -19.26
N GLU A 242 14.71 9.52 -20.17
CA GLU A 242 15.26 10.66 -20.92
C GLU A 242 14.17 11.36 -21.74
N PHE A 243 13.36 10.57 -22.45
CA PHE A 243 12.24 11.09 -23.24
C PHE A 243 11.28 11.90 -22.38
N ARG A 244 10.90 11.35 -21.21
CA ARG A 244 10.00 12.02 -20.27
C ARG A 244 10.61 13.33 -19.73
N GLN A 245 11.90 13.32 -19.39
CA GLN A 245 12.58 14.52 -18.86
C GLN A 245 12.68 15.64 -19.89
N LEU A 246 12.83 15.32 -21.18
CA LEU A 246 12.98 16.29 -22.25
C LEU A 246 11.64 16.79 -22.83
N HIS A 247 10.59 15.95 -22.82
CA HIS A 247 9.37 16.20 -23.58
C HIS A 247 8.10 16.30 -22.73
N SER A 248 8.12 15.86 -21.46
CA SER A 248 6.95 15.99 -20.58
C SER A 248 6.95 17.33 -19.85
N ALA A 249 5.83 18.05 -19.95
CA ALA A 249 5.59 19.25 -19.15
C ALA A 249 5.16 18.91 -17.71
N ALA A 250 4.66 17.69 -17.46
CA ALA A 250 4.18 17.28 -16.15
C ALA A 250 5.35 16.87 -15.24
N PRO A 251 5.41 17.38 -13.99
CA PRO A 251 6.44 16.96 -13.06
C PRO A 251 6.24 15.50 -12.63
N THR A 252 7.34 14.78 -12.43
CA THR A 252 7.32 13.42 -11.87
C THR A 252 6.83 13.43 -10.42
N LEU A 253 6.21 12.34 -9.98
CA LEU A 253 5.69 12.18 -8.63
C LEU A 253 6.80 12.29 -7.58
N ILE A 254 7.98 11.71 -7.84
CA ILE A 254 9.12 11.80 -6.93
C ILE A 254 9.64 13.23 -6.80
N SER A 255 9.64 13.99 -7.90
CA SER A 255 10.02 15.40 -7.89
C SER A 255 9.01 16.23 -7.10
N THR A 256 7.71 16.01 -7.34
CA THR A 256 6.61 16.64 -6.60
C THR A 256 6.67 16.32 -5.11
N LEU A 257 6.85 15.04 -4.74
CA LEU A 257 6.99 14.60 -3.34
C LEU A 257 8.14 15.35 -2.64
N ARG A 258 9.33 15.37 -3.24
CA ARG A 258 10.51 16.02 -2.66
C ARG A 258 10.35 17.53 -2.58
N ARG A 259 9.77 18.19 -3.59
CA ARG A 259 9.47 19.64 -3.56
C ARG A 259 8.43 19.99 -2.48
N SER A 260 7.33 19.26 -2.43
CA SER A 260 6.31 19.44 -1.39
C SER A 260 6.90 19.26 0.00
N PHE A 261 7.71 18.22 0.21
CA PHE A 261 8.36 18.00 1.50
C PHE A 261 9.32 19.13 1.88
N ALA A 262 10.15 19.58 0.93
CA ALA A 262 11.06 20.71 1.14
C ALA A 262 10.29 21.99 1.51
N GLN A 263 9.20 22.30 0.82
CA GLN A 263 8.33 23.44 1.12
C GLN A 263 7.73 23.35 2.53
N LYS A 264 7.19 22.20 2.93
CA LYS A 264 6.55 22.03 4.25
C LYS A 264 7.56 22.04 5.41
N THR A 265 8.84 21.77 5.14
CA THR A 265 9.91 21.76 6.15
C THR A 265 10.78 23.01 6.15
N ASN A 266 10.48 23.99 5.28
CA ASN A 266 11.35 25.15 5.01
C ASN A 266 12.80 24.73 4.68
N GLY A 267 12.95 23.60 3.97
CA GLY A 267 14.22 23.01 3.60
C GLY A 267 14.56 23.22 2.13
N HIS A 268 15.81 22.95 1.77
CA HIS A 268 16.22 22.87 0.36
C HIS A 268 15.89 21.49 -0.22
N PHE A 269 15.47 21.43 -1.48
CA PHE A 269 15.16 20.20 -2.21
C PHE A 269 16.25 19.11 -2.13
N ALA A 270 17.53 19.51 -2.28
CA ALA A 270 18.68 18.61 -2.16
C ALA A 270 18.83 17.94 -0.78
N ASN A 271 18.25 18.53 0.28
CA ASN A 271 18.40 18.05 1.66
C ASN A 271 17.19 17.25 2.15
N THR A 272 16.35 16.76 1.21
CA THR A 272 15.12 16.00 1.53
C THR A 272 15.41 14.80 2.44
N ALA A 273 16.48 14.04 2.18
CA ALA A 273 16.85 12.89 3.01
C ALA A 273 17.20 13.30 4.46
N THR A 274 18.04 14.32 4.64
CA THR A 274 18.42 14.82 5.97
C THR A 274 17.19 15.34 6.73
N LYS A 275 16.34 16.12 6.06
CA LYS A 275 15.11 16.65 6.67
C LYS A 275 14.10 15.55 7.01
N MET A 276 14.03 14.50 6.21
CA MET A 276 13.23 13.32 6.52
C MET A 276 13.70 12.68 7.84
N TRP A 277 15.01 12.47 8.01
CA TRP A 277 15.56 11.93 9.25
C TRP A 277 15.30 12.86 10.45
N GLU A 278 15.41 14.18 10.28
CA GLU A 278 15.07 15.15 11.34
C GLU A 278 13.60 15.04 11.78
N VAL A 279 12.66 14.92 10.82
CA VAL A 279 11.23 14.78 11.12
C VAL A 279 10.93 13.45 11.82
N LEU A 280 11.45 12.34 11.27
CA LEU A 280 11.18 10.99 11.78
C LEU A 280 11.93 10.64 13.06
N SER A 281 13.00 11.38 13.39
CA SER A 281 13.72 11.23 14.67
C SER A 281 13.05 11.98 15.83
N SER A 282 12.04 12.81 15.56
CA SER A 282 11.24 13.45 16.61
C SER A 282 10.53 12.40 17.47
N SER A 283 10.33 12.71 18.76
CA SER A 283 9.73 11.76 19.71
C SER A 283 8.27 11.41 19.40
N VAL A 284 7.65 12.11 18.44
CA VAL A 284 6.31 11.80 17.91
C VAL A 284 6.25 10.39 17.31
N PHE A 285 7.36 9.95 16.70
CA PHE A 285 7.48 8.69 15.99
C PHE A 285 8.07 7.54 16.83
N ASP A 286 8.28 7.75 18.15
CA ASP A 286 8.84 6.70 19.01
C ASP A 286 7.91 5.51 19.16
N GLU A 287 6.60 5.77 19.27
CA GLU A 287 5.54 4.76 19.27
C GLU A 287 4.46 5.19 18.28
N VAL A 288 4.44 4.59 17.09
CA VAL A 288 3.42 4.85 16.08
C VAL A 288 2.34 3.77 16.20
N ASP A 289 1.39 4.00 17.10
CA ASP A 289 0.19 3.16 17.24
C ASP A 289 -0.77 3.31 16.05
N GLU A 290 -1.84 2.53 16.05
CA GLU A 290 -2.84 2.55 14.96
C GLU A 290 -3.51 3.92 14.82
N ASP A 291 -3.81 4.64 15.91
CA ASP A 291 -4.46 5.95 15.84
C ASP A 291 -3.53 7.02 15.25
N LYS A 292 -2.24 6.98 15.58
CA LYS A 292 -1.23 7.82 14.93
C LYS A 292 -1.03 7.44 13.47
N MET A 293 -1.06 6.15 13.13
CA MET A 293 -1.04 5.72 11.72
C MET A 293 -2.23 6.29 10.96
N VAL A 294 -3.44 6.23 11.52
CA VAL A 294 -4.63 6.84 10.90
C VAL A 294 -4.39 8.33 10.64
N LYS A 295 -3.91 9.09 11.62
CA LYS A 295 -3.60 10.53 11.45
C LYS A 295 -2.56 10.79 10.35
N ILE A 296 -1.49 9.99 10.32
CA ILE A 296 -0.47 10.10 9.27
C ILE A 296 -1.10 9.87 7.89
N VAL A 297 -1.92 8.83 7.77
CA VAL A 297 -2.51 8.41 6.49
C VAL A 297 -3.61 9.36 6.05
N THR A 298 -4.43 9.91 6.94
CA THR A 298 -5.46 10.94 6.62
C THR A 298 -4.84 12.29 6.28
N GLY A 299 -3.59 12.51 6.65
CA GLY A 299 -2.89 13.78 6.41
C GLY A 299 -3.12 14.79 7.54
N ASP A 300 -3.46 14.32 8.73
CA ASP A 300 -3.51 15.14 9.92
C ASP A 300 -2.09 15.42 10.43
N THR A 301 -1.86 16.63 10.93
CA THR A 301 -0.58 16.98 11.54
C THR A 301 -0.44 16.25 12.86
N LEU A 302 0.67 15.52 13.02
CA LEU A 302 1.02 15.00 14.33
C LEU A 302 1.58 16.15 15.17
N VAL A 303 0.79 16.59 16.15
CA VAL A 303 1.16 17.67 17.07
C VAL A 303 1.90 17.07 18.27
N GLY A 304 2.99 17.73 18.67
CA GLY A 304 3.78 17.37 19.84
C GLY A 304 5.15 16.81 19.48
N GLY A 305 5.85 16.31 20.50
CA GLY A 305 7.19 15.71 20.41
C GLY A 305 8.33 16.71 20.32
N MET A 306 9.41 16.39 21.05
CA MET A 306 10.64 17.18 21.01
C MET A 306 11.51 16.68 19.86
N ARG A 307 12.17 17.62 19.15
CA ARG A 307 13.29 17.24 18.30
C ARG A 307 14.36 16.64 19.20
N ARG A 308 14.78 15.41 18.91
CA ARG A 308 15.97 14.85 19.54
C ARG A 308 17.14 15.69 19.04
N MET A 309 17.65 16.59 19.89
CA MET A 309 18.94 17.23 19.66
C MET A 309 19.96 16.07 19.58
N GLY A 310 20.69 16.01 18.46
CA GLY A 310 21.40 14.81 18.01
C GLY A 310 22.37 14.20 19.04
N TYR A 311 22.68 12.94 18.79
CA TYR A 311 23.99 12.38 19.14
C TYR A 311 25.01 12.87 18.11
#